data_AF-A0A1F2X7J1-F1
#
_entry.id   AF-A0A1F2X7J1-F1
#
_cell.length_a   1.000
_cell.length_b   1.000
_cell.length_c   1.000
_cell.angle_alpha   90.00
_cell.angle_beta   90.00
_cell.angle_gamma   90.00
#
_symmetry.space_group_name_H-M   'P 1'
#
loop_
_entity.id
_entity.type
_entity.pdbx_description
1 polymer ?
#
loop_
_entity_poly.entity_id
_entity_poly.type
_entity_poly.pdbx_seq_one_letter_code
_entity_poly.pdbx_strand_id
1 'polypeptide(L)'
;MEIALFPYHPGTFYPAGFGHLFGYDAGYYGYMWSKVYGDDMFSRFEAEGVLSPQVGTDYRSKVLAPGGSKDPMEMLRDFLGREPNQEAFLRFMGIG
;
A
#
# COMPACT_ATOMS: atom_id res chain seq x y z
N MET A 1 -1.08 13.36 -26.95
CA MET A 1 -1.04 12.98 -25.52
C MET A 1 -0.38 11.62 -25.44
N GLU A 2 0.93 11.63 -25.22
CA GLU A 2 1.79 10.45 -25.20
C GLU A 2 1.89 9.98 -23.74
N ILE A 3 0.86 9.29 -23.25
CA ILE A 3 0.75 8.86 -21.83
C ILE A 3 1.39 7.49 -21.59
N ALA A 4 1.57 6.68 -22.64
CA ALA A 4 2.12 5.36 -22.51
C ALA A 4 3.62 5.37 -22.83
N LEU A 5 4.43 4.83 -21.92
CA LEU A 5 5.88 4.63 -22.13
C LEU A 5 6.17 3.69 -23.31
N PHE A 6 5.18 2.90 -23.72
CA PHE A 6 5.23 2.00 -24.87
C PHE A 6 3.97 2.17 -25.73
N PRO A 7 4.07 1.98 -27.05
CA PRO A 7 2.92 2.10 -27.93
C PRO A 7 1.89 0.99 -27.65
N TYR A 8 0.60 1.32 -27.78
CA TYR A 8 -0.45 0.30 -27.82
C TYR A 8 -0.30 -0.56 -29.08
N HIS A 9 -0.63 -1.85 -28.95
CA HIS A 9 -0.65 -2.74 -30.10
C HIS A 9 -1.78 -2.35 -31.08
N PRO A 10 -1.51 -2.26 -32.40
CA PRO A 10 -2.55 -1.94 -33.39
C PRO A 10 -3.77 -2.86 -33.29
N GLY A 11 -4.96 -2.29 -33.51
CA GLY A 11 -6.23 -3.03 -33.46
C GLY A 11 -6.70 -3.43 -32.05
N THR A 12 -6.05 -2.96 -30.99
CA THR A 12 -6.44 -3.24 -29.60
C THR A 12 -6.94 -1.98 -28.88
N PHE A 13 -7.73 -2.18 -27.82
CA PHE A 13 -8.18 -1.10 -26.93
C PHE A 13 -8.16 -1.59 -25.48
N TYR A 14 -6.99 -1.46 -24.84
CA TYR A 14 -6.74 -1.97 -23.49
C TYR A 14 -7.82 -1.60 -22.45
N PRO A 15 -8.33 -0.34 -22.39
CA PRO A 15 -9.34 0.01 -21.39
C PRO A 15 -10.63 -0.81 -21.48
N ALA A 16 -11.05 -1.27 -22.66
CA ALA A 16 -12.26 -2.13 -22.77
C ALA A 16 -12.06 -3.53 -22.19
N GLY A 17 -10.82 -4.01 -22.07
CA GLY A 17 -10.48 -5.26 -21.39
C GLY A 17 -10.16 -5.08 -19.91
N PHE A 18 -10.17 -3.84 -19.40
CA PHE A 18 -9.73 -3.54 -18.05
C PHE A 18 -10.87 -3.72 -17.03
N GLY A 19 -11.04 -4.95 -16.54
CA GLY A 19 -12.15 -5.34 -15.66
C GLY A 19 -12.26 -4.52 -14.36
N HIS A 20 -11.13 -4.02 -13.82
CA HIS A 20 -11.14 -3.16 -12.62
C HIS A 20 -11.89 -1.84 -12.81
N LEU A 21 -12.21 -1.45 -14.04
CA LEU A 21 -13.12 -0.32 -14.30
C LEU A 21 -14.57 -0.60 -13.92
N PHE A 22 -14.91 -1.80 -13.44
CA PHE A 22 -16.24 -2.17 -12.99
C PHE A 22 -16.18 -2.75 -11.56
N GLY A 23 -16.58 -1.95 -10.56
CA GLY A 23 -16.61 -2.34 -9.15
C GLY A 23 -15.30 -2.12 -8.39
N TYR A 24 -14.25 -1.66 -9.07
CA TYR A 24 -13.06 -1.06 -8.47
C TYR A 24 -12.76 0.30 -9.09
N ASP A 25 -13.84 0.95 -9.53
CA ASP A 25 -13.87 2.18 -10.30
C ASP A 25 -13.19 3.30 -9.52
N ALA A 26 -12.27 4.02 -10.15
CA ALA A 26 -11.41 5.01 -9.51
C ALA A 26 -10.58 4.49 -8.31
N GLY A 27 -10.56 3.19 -8.03
CA GLY A 27 -9.86 2.58 -6.91
C GLY A 27 -8.50 1.98 -7.26
N TYR A 28 -8.16 1.86 -8.55
CA TYR A 28 -6.96 1.13 -8.99
C TYR A 28 -5.63 1.65 -8.41
N TYR A 29 -5.54 2.95 -8.13
CA TYR A 29 -4.37 3.53 -7.46
C TYR A 29 -4.18 2.98 -6.03
N GLY A 30 -5.26 2.48 -5.42
CA GLY A 30 -5.29 1.86 -4.10
C GLY A 30 -4.34 0.68 -3.95
N TYR A 31 -4.01 -0.03 -5.04
CA TYR A 31 -2.98 -1.06 -5.02
C TYR A 31 -1.60 -0.49 -4.66
N MET A 32 -1.17 0.57 -5.33
CA MET A 32 0.12 1.19 -5.05
C MET A 32 0.09 1.94 -3.72
N TRP A 33 -1.01 2.64 -3.44
CA TRP A 33 -1.20 3.37 -2.19
C TRP A 33 -1.12 2.45 -0.96
N SER A 34 -1.82 1.30 -1.00
CA SER A 34 -1.75 0.31 0.08
C SER A 34 -0.37 -0.34 0.19
N LYS A 35 0.33 -0.55 -0.94
CA LYS A 35 1.71 -1.05 -0.91
C LYS A 35 2.66 -0.09 -0.19
N VAL A 36 2.56 1.21 -0.45
CA VAL A 36 3.39 2.23 0.21
C VAL A 36 3.31 2.10 1.73
N TYR A 37 2.09 2.07 2.27
CA TYR A 37 1.90 1.95 3.71
C TYR A 37 2.13 0.53 4.24
N GLY A 38 1.92 -0.50 3.43
CA GLY A 38 2.27 -1.87 3.74
C GLY A 38 3.77 -2.03 4.00
N ASP A 39 4.60 -1.47 3.10
CA ASP A 39 6.06 -1.48 3.24
C ASP A 39 6.50 -0.64 4.46
N ASP A 40 5.85 0.50 4.70
CA ASP A 40 6.16 1.35 5.85
C ASP A 40 5.83 0.65 7.18
N MET A 41 4.68 -0.01 7.29
CA MET A 41 4.34 -0.85 8.44
C MET A 41 5.32 -2.02 8.60
N PHE A 42 5.72 -2.66 7.50
CA PHE A 42 6.67 -3.76 7.54
C PHE A 42 8.06 -3.33 8.06
N SER A 43 8.47 -2.07 7.82
CA SER A 43 9.73 -1.54 8.33
C SER A 43 9.88 -1.67 9.86
N ARG A 44 8.76 -1.66 10.59
CA ARG A 44 8.74 -1.86 12.04
C ARG A 44 9.05 -3.31 12.43
N PHE A 45 8.55 -4.27 11.64
CA PHE A 45 8.95 -5.67 11.75
C PHE A 45 10.42 -5.88 11.36
N GLU A 46 10.95 -5.16 10.35
CA GLU A 46 12.39 -5.23 10.02
C GLU A 46 13.26 -4.75 11.18
N ALA A 47 12.89 -3.65 11.83
CA ALA A 47 13.67 -3.02 12.89
C ALA A 47 13.61 -3.78 14.22
N GLU A 48 12.45 -4.34 14.58
CA GLU A 48 12.22 -4.94 15.90
C GLU A 48 12.18 -6.48 15.86
N GLY A 49 12.32 -7.08 14.68
CA GLY A 49 12.34 -8.52 14.44
C GLY A 49 11.10 -9.00 13.70
N VAL A 50 11.31 -9.65 12.55
CA VAL A 50 10.24 -10.07 11.62
C VAL A 50 9.21 -10.99 12.28
N LEU A 51 9.64 -11.80 13.25
CA LEU A 51 8.77 -12.70 14.03
C LEU A 51 8.51 -12.20 15.45
N SER A 52 8.67 -10.89 15.71
CA SER A 52 8.45 -10.30 17.03
C SER A 52 7.00 -10.48 17.50
N PRO A 53 6.77 -11.19 18.62
CA PRO A 53 5.42 -11.35 19.17
C PRO A 53 4.81 -10.01 19.60
N GLN A 54 5.65 -9.07 20.04
CA GLN A 54 5.21 -7.73 20.44
C GLN A 54 4.68 -6.95 19.24
N VAL A 55 5.44 -6.87 18.14
CA VAL A 55 5.00 -6.16 16.93
C VAL A 55 3.77 -6.82 16.33
N GLY A 56 3.70 -8.16 16.34
CA GLY A 56 2.51 -8.89 15.91
C GLY A 56 1.26 -8.57 16.74
N THR A 57 1.41 -8.44 18.06
CA THR A 57 0.31 -8.04 18.97
C THR A 57 -0.15 -6.61 18.69
N ASP A 58 0.78 -5.70 18.47
CA ASP A 58 0.48 -4.32 18.09
C ASP A 58 -0.23 -4.26 16.73
N TYR A 59 0.23 -5.00 15.73
CA TYR A 59 -0.38 -5.04 14.41
C TYR A 59 -1.83 -5.55 14.49
N ARG A 60 -2.04 -6.64 15.24
CA ARG A 60 -3.39 -7.17 15.49
C ARG A 60 -4.30 -6.15 16.15
N SER A 61 -3.83 -5.48 17.21
CA SER A 61 -4.67 -4.59 18.02
C SER A 61 -4.91 -3.23 17.36
N LYS A 62 -3.90 -2.68 16.67
CA LYS A 62 -3.93 -1.32 16.12
C LYS A 62 -4.37 -1.25 14.66
N VAL A 63 -4.12 -2.31 13.88
CA VAL A 63 -4.41 -2.33 12.42
C VAL A 63 -5.55 -3.28 12.08
N LEU A 64 -5.56 -4.50 12.60
CA LEU A 64 -6.58 -5.49 12.21
C LEU A 64 -7.89 -5.35 13.00
N ALA A 65 -7.80 -5.26 14.33
CA ALA A 65 -8.95 -5.30 15.22
C ALA A 65 -9.96 -4.15 15.02
N PRO A 66 -9.55 -2.90 14.70
CA PRO A 66 -10.51 -1.81 14.50
C PRO A 66 -11.41 -2.00 13.26
N GLY A 67 -10.98 -2.79 12.27
CA GLY A 67 -11.70 -2.88 10.99
C GLY A 67 -11.94 -1.49 10.39
N GLY A 68 -13.19 -1.19 10.04
CA GLY A 68 -13.60 0.12 9.53
C GLY A 68 -14.02 1.15 10.59
N SER A 69 -13.81 0.89 11.88
CA SER A 69 -14.30 1.77 12.97
C SER A 69 -13.38 2.94 13.32
N LYS A 70 -12.14 2.94 12.81
CA LYS A 70 -11.13 3.99 13.05
C LYS A 70 -10.61 4.51 11.70
N ASP A 71 -10.21 5.78 11.67
CA ASP A 71 -9.59 6.36 10.48
C ASP A 71 -8.27 5.62 10.14
N PRO A 72 -8.07 5.17 8.88
CA PRO A 72 -6.87 4.43 8.50
C PRO A 72 -5.55 5.16 8.78
N MET A 73 -5.51 6.49 8.65
CA MET A 73 -4.28 7.25 8.90
C MET A 73 -3.99 7.33 10.40
N GLU A 74 -5.03 7.39 11.24
CA GLU A 74 -4.85 7.27 12.68
C GLU A 74 -4.36 5.87 13.09
N MET A 75 -4.84 4.81 12.43
CA MET A 75 -4.36 3.45 12.64
C MET A 75 -2.88 3.31 12.27
N LEU A 76 -2.48 3.89 11.13
CA LEU A 76 -1.08 3.91 10.69
C LEU A 76 -0.19 4.67 11.66
N ARG A 77 -0.57 5.88 12.07
CA ARG A 77 0.18 6.68 13.05
C ARG A 77 0.36 5.95 14.38
N ASP A 78 -0.71 5.33 14.88
CA ASP A 78 -0.69 4.58 16.13
C ASP A 78 0.23 3.35 16.04
N PHE A 79 0.21 2.65 14.91
CA PHE A 79 1.09 1.50 14.68
C PHE A 79 2.55 1.89 14.45
N LEU A 80 2.82 2.99 13.73
CA LEU A 80 4.18 3.41 13.36
C LEU A 80 4.85 4.31 14.41
N GLY A 81 4.08 4.99 15.26
CA GLY A 81 4.58 6.00 16.19
C GLY A 81 5.04 7.30 15.53
N ARG A 82 4.76 7.47 14.22
CA ARG A 82 5.08 8.64 13.40
C ARG A 82 4.09 8.77 12.25
N GLU A 83 4.13 9.88 11.52
CA GLU A 83 3.43 9.95 10.23
C GLU A 83 3.98 8.90 9.26
N PRO A 84 3.12 8.24 8.47
CA PRO A 84 3.57 7.32 7.45
C PRO A 84 4.27 8.07 6.32
N ASN A 85 5.22 7.42 5.68
CA ASN A 85 5.98 7.97 4.56
C ASN A 85 6.26 6.89 3.49
N GLN A 86 6.94 7.26 2.41
CA GLN A 86 7.25 6.37 1.29
C GLN A 86 8.68 5.80 1.31
N GLU A 87 9.47 6.07 2.36
CA GLU A 87 10.90 5.75 2.39
C GLU A 87 11.14 4.23 2.33
N ALA A 88 10.36 3.45 3.08
CA ALA A 88 10.43 1.99 3.04
C ALA A 88 10.09 1.43 1.66
N PHE A 89 9.02 1.96 1.05
CA PHE A 89 8.61 1.59 -0.30
C PHE A 89 9.70 1.88 -1.34
N LEU A 90 10.26 3.09 -1.33
CA LEU A 90 11.31 3.48 -2.27
C LEU A 90 12.57 2.61 -2.11
N ARG A 91 12.98 2.35 -0.85
CA ARG A 91 14.09 1.43 -0.56
C ARG A 91 13.86 0.04 -1.15
N PHE A 92 12.66 -0.53 -1.01
CA PHE A 92 12.33 -1.83 -1.59
C PHE A 92 12.23 -1.82 -3.12
N MET A 93 11.92 -0.67 -3.71
CA MET A 93 11.98 -0.47 -5.16
C MET A 93 13.41 -0.28 -5.68
N GLY A 94 14.43 -0.22 -4.81
CA GLY A 94 15.82 0.04 -5.17
C GLY A 94 16.08 1.51 -5.53
N ILE A 95 15.23 2.42 -5.06
CA ILE A 95 15.31 3.86 -5.28
C ILE A 95 15.71 4.49 -3.94
N GLY A 96 16.97 4.92 -3.81
CA GLY A 96 17.52 5.51 -2.58
C GLY A 96 18.98 5.85 -2.69
#